data_AF-A0A520GSV5-F1
#
_entry.id   AF-A0A520GSV5-F1
#
_cell.length_a   1.000
_cell.length_b   1.000
_cell.length_c   1.000
_cell.angle_alpha   90.00
_cell.angle_beta   90.00
_cell.angle_gamma   90.00
#
_symmetry.space_group_name_H-M   'P 1'
#
loop_
_entity.id
_entity.type
_entity.pdbx_description
1 polymer ?
#
loop_
_entity_poly.entity_id
_entity_poly.type
_entity_poly.pdbx_seq_one_letter_code
_entity_poly.pdbx_strand_id
1 'polypeptide(L)'
;MQQLGGWTRADVIRIMEKGAKLQPVTIDAPGKFLRLLDMKETPALNDPSLPEGWVNFYRLDDYAAVGYFYLDKPSSNLPALAPVAVRVAGL
;
A
#
# COMPACT_ATOMS: atom_id res chain seq x y z
N MET A 1 -3.06 7.23 -8.61
CA MET A 1 -2.96 7.29 -7.14
C MET A 1 -1.64 6.69 -6.74
N GLN A 2 -0.75 7.46 -6.12
CA GLN A 2 0.50 6.91 -5.59
C GLN A 2 0.19 6.15 -4.29
N GLN A 3 0.48 4.85 -4.27
CA GLN A 3 0.20 3.98 -3.12
C GLN A 3 1.46 3.38 -2.50
N LEU A 4 2.59 3.48 -3.21
CA LEU A 4 3.90 3.12 -2.70
C LEU A 4 4.60 4.37 -2.15
N GLY A 5 4.94 4.31 -0.87
CA GLY A 5 5.80 5.28 -0.20
C GLY A 5 7.14 4.67 0.13
N GLY A 6 8.07 5.50 0.59
CA GLY A 6 9.36 5.06 1.08
C GLY A 6 9.91 5.99 2.16
N TRP A 7 10.54 5.43 3.17
CA TRP A 7 11.24 6.18 4.21
C TRP A 7 12.26 5.30 4.94
N THR A 8 13.13 5.89 5.77
CA THR A 8 13.93 5.16 6.77
C THR A 8 13.07 4.23 7.63
N ARG A 9 13.62 3.06 7.97
CA ARG A 9 12.99 2.07 8.84
C ARG A 9 12.45 2.66 10.15
N ALA A 10 13.26 3.47 10.84
CA ALA A 10 12.88 4.08 12.10
C ALA A 10 11.62 4.97 12.00
N ASP A 11 11.52 5.76 10.93
CA ASP A 11 10.37 6.62 10.72
C ASP A 11 9.12 5.82 10.29
N VAL A 12 9.28 4.76 9.49
CA VAL A 12 8.16 3.86 9.14
C VAL A 12 7.59 3.19 10.39
N ILE A 13 8.45 2.68 11.28
CA ILE A 13 8.04 2.13 12.58
C ILE A 13 7.26 3.20 13.37
N ARG A 14 7.81 4.40 13.51
CA ARG A 14 7.16 5.51 14.24
C ARG A 14 5.78 5.87 13.67
N ILE A 15 5.60 5.82 12.35
CA ILE A 15 4.33 6.12 11.71
C ILE A 15 3.33 4.97 11.89
N MET A 16 3.78 3.73 11.84
CA MET A 16 2.96 2.55 12.15
C MET A 16 2.51 2.54 13.62
N GLU A 17 3.38 2.92 14.56
CA GLU A 17 3.06 3.06 15.99
C GLU A 17 1.98 4.12 16.25
N LYS A 18 1.90 5.15 15.39
CA LYS A 18 0.82 6.15 15.40
C LYS A 18 -0.50 5.67 14.78
N GLY A 19 -0.57 4.39 14.39
CA GLY A 19 -1.79 3.75 13.87
C GLY A 19 -1.89 3.75 12.34
N ALA A 20 -0.87 4.17 11.60
CA ALA A 20 -0.90 4.08 10.15
C ALA A 20 -0.85 2.62 9.67
N LYS A 21 -1.80 2.23 8.83
CA LYS A 21 -1.84 0.91 8.21
C LYS A 21 -0.92 0.88 6.99
N LEU A 22 0.30 0.40 7.20
CA LEU A 22 1.32 0.27 6.15
C LEU A 22 1.72 -1.20 6.00
N GLN A 23 1.93 -1.63 4.75
CA GLN A 23 2.48 -2.95 4.43
C GLN A 23 3.91 -2.78 3.89
N PRO A 24 4.95 -3.14 4.66
CA PRO A 24 6.32 -3.14 4.17
C PRO A 24 6.51 -4.06 2.95
N VAL A 25 7.25 -3.58 1.96
CA VAL A 25 7.48 -4.27 0.67
C VAL A 25 8.94 -4.65 0.52
N THR A 26 9.87 -3.73 0.80
CA THR A 26 11.32 -3.97 0.71
C THR A 26 12.09 -3.22 1.78
N ILE A 27 13.30 -3.70 2.10
CA ILE A 27 14.33 -2.93 2.81
C ILE A 27 15.56 -2.87 1.93
N ASP A 28 15.98 -1.67 1.56
CA ASP A 28 17.25 -1.39 0.91
C ASP A 28 18.27 -0.92 1.95
N ALA A 29 19.26 -1.77 2.22
CA ALA A 29 20.34 -1.53 3.16
C ALA A 29 21.69 -1.65 2.44
N PRO A 30 22.77 -1.05 2.97
CA PRO A 30 24.10 -1.15 2.36
C PRO A 30 24.50 -2.61 2.08
N GLY A 31 24.60 -2.96 0.80
CA GLY A 31 24.99 -4.31 0.36
C GLY A 31 23.92 -5.40 0.51
N LYS A 32 22.68 -5.06 0.87
CA LYS A 32 21.60 -6.04 1.06
C LYS A 32 20.22 -5.46 0.70
N PHE A 33 19.53 -6.12 -0.22
CA PHE A 33 18.16 -5.80 -0.60
C PHE A 33 17.22 -6.92 -0.17
N LEU A 34 16.29 -6.63 0.75
CA LEU A 34 15.31 -7.59 1.25
C LEU A 34 13.95 -7.36 0.59
N ARG A 35 13.38 -8.43 0.03
CA ARG A 35 12.04 -8.46 -0.57
C ARG A 35 11.01 -8.99 0.43
N LEU A 36 10.52 -8.13 1.31
CA LEU A 36 9.63 -8.48 2.41
C LEU A 36 8.28 -9.04 1.94
N LEU A 37 7.76 -8.55 0.81
CA LEU A 37 6.47 -8.96 0.26
C LEU A 37 6.47 -10.41 -0.27
N ASP A 38 7.64 -10.91 -0.68
CA ASP A 38 7.78 -12.27 -1.23
C ASP A 38 8.08 -13.33 -0.15
N MET A 39 8.23 -12.90 1.11
CA MET A 39 8.45 -13.81 2.23
C MET A 39 7.13 -14.49 2.62
N LYS A 40 7.18 -15.81 2.85
CA LYS A 40 6.02 -16.58 3.34
C LYS A 40 5.52 -16.05 4.69
N GLU A 41 6.45 -15.62 5.54
CA GLU A 41 6.18 -14.93 6.79
C GLU A 41 7.07 -13.67 6.82
N THR A 42 6.46 -12.49 6.77
CA THR A 42 7.17 -11.22 6.86
C THR A 42 7.46 -10.91 8.33
N PRO A 43 8.74 -10.81 8.76
CA PRO A 43 9.06 -10.42 10.13
C PRO A 43 8.51 -9.02 10.44
N ALA A 44 8.18 -8.77 11.71
CA ALA A 44 7.76 -7.45 12.15
C ALA A 44 8.88 -6.44 11.87
N LEU A 45 8.53 -5.22 11.45
CA LEU A 45 9.54 -4.24 11.04
C LEU A 45 10.48 -3.83 12.18
N ASN A 46 10.10 -4.06 13.45
CA ASN A 46 10.92 -3.83 14.63
C ASN A 46 11.83 -5.01 15.02
N ASP A 47 11.83 -6.10 14.24
CA ASP A 47 12.65 -7.28 14.50
C ASP A 47 14.16 -6.93 14.37
N PRO A 48 14.99 -7.17 15.40
CA PRO A 48 16.41 -6.81 15.38
C PRO A 48 17.23 -7.54 14.31
N SER A 49 16.71 -8.63 13.72
CA SER A 49 17.35 -9.36 12.62
C SER A 49 17.27 -8.63 11.27
N LEU A 50 16.35 -7.67 11.14
CA LEU A 50 16.21 -6.85 9.94
C LEU A 50 17.29 -5.75 9.91
N PRO A 51 17.92 -5.51 8.75
CA PRO A 51 18.91 -4.46 8.59
C PRO A 51 18.26 -3.08 8.68
N GLU A 52 19.03 -2.09 9.14
CA GLU A 52 18.69 -0.68 9.00
C GLU A 52 18.78 -0.26 7.53
N GLY A 53 17.79 0.50 7.05
CA GLY A 53 17.73 0.88 5.65
C GLY A 53 16.48 1.65 5.25
N TRP A 54 16.36 1.87 3.95
CA TRP A 54 15.18 2.49 3.32
C TRP A 54 14.10 1.43 3.11
N VAL A 55 12.91 1.68 3.65
CA VAL A 55 11.77 0.78 3.57
C VAL A 55 10.77 1.34 2.57
N ASN A 56 10.48 0.58 1.51
CA ASN A 56 9.32 0.87 0.68
C ASN A 56 8.11 0.15 1.25
N PHE A 57 6.96 0.82 1.26
CA PHE A 57 5.72 0.29 1.84
C PHE A 57 4.51 0.68 1.00
N TYR A 58 3.50 -0.20 0.98
CA TYR A 58 2.17 0.16 0.52
C TYR A 58 1.39 0.83 1.64
N ARG A 59 0.65 1.88 1.29
CA ARG A 59 -0.45 2.38 2.12
C ARG A 59 -1.68 1.50 1.93
N LEU A 60 -2.39 1.23 3.02
CA LEU A 60 -3.70 0.58 2.95
C LEU A 60 -4.78 1.64 3.12
N ASP A 61 -5.27 2.14 1.99
CA ASP A 61 -6.33 3.14 1.92
C ASP A 61 -7.62 2.49 1.37
N ASP A 62 -8.79 2.86 1.91
CA ASP A 62 -10.07 2.66 1.23
C ASP A 62 -10.33 3.85 0.31
N TYR A 63 -10.42 3.63 -1.00
CA TYR A 63 -10.58 4.71 -1.97
C TYR A 63 -11.53 4.33 -3.10
N ALA A 64 -12.20 5.35 -3.65
CA ALA A 64 -12.99 5.27 -4.87
C ALA A 64 -12.42 6.20 -5.93
N ALA A 65 -12.56 5.82 -7.21
CA ALA A 65 -12.15 6.63 -8.35
C ALA A 65 -13.29 6.70 -9.38
N VAL A 66 -13.38 7.84 -10.08
CA VAL A 66 -14.34 8.05 -11.17
C VAL A 66 -13.56 8.47 -12.41
N GLY A 67 -13.76 7.75 -13.51
CA GLY A 67 -13.22 8.09 -14.82
C GLY A 67 -14.24 8.83 -15.66
N TYR A 68 -13.87 9.97 -16.21
CA TYR A 68 -14.67 10.71 -17.19
C TYR A 68 -13.98 10.59 -18.55
N PHE A 69 -14.72 10.18 -19.57
CA PHE A 69 -14.21 10.01 -20.93
C PHE A 69 -15.34 10.22 -21.93
N TYR A 70 -14.97 10.54 -23.16
CA TYR A 70 -15.90 10.70 -24.27
C TYR A 70 -16.04 9.39 -25.05
N LEU A 71 -17.24 9.14 -25.57
CA LEU A 71 -17.55 8.04 -26.47
C LEU A 71 -18.17 8.61 -27.75
N ASP A 72 -18.08 7.84 -28.83
CA ASP A 72 -18.73 8.13 -30.11
C ASP A 72 -20.26 7.91 -30.06
N LYS A 73 -20.77 7.29 -29.00
CA LYS A 73 -22.19 7.00 -28.77
C LYS A 73 -22.58 7.12 -27.29
N PRO A 74 -23.88 7.30 -26.95
CA PRO A 74 -24.33 7.55 -25.57
C PRO A 74 -24.43 6.28 -24.71
N SER A 75 -23.68 5.23 -25.03
CA SER A 75 -23.70 3.97 -24.29
C SER A 75 -22.30 3.38 -24.16
N SER A 76 -22.04 2.72 -23.03
CA SER A 76 -20.80 1.99 -22.77
C SER A 76 -21.10 0.53 -22.45
N ASN A 77 -20.06 -0.30 -22.49
CA ASN A 77 -20.05 -1.67 -21.98
C ASN A 77 -19.35 -1.75 -20.62
N LEU A 78 -19.31 -0.65 -19.86
CA LEU A 78 -18.73 -0.65 -18.53
C LEU A 78 -19.52 -1.57 -17.58
N PRO A 79 -18.84 -2.18 -16.60
CA PRO A 79 -19.51 -2.91 -15.53
C PRO A 79 -20.53 -2.03 -14.78
N ALA A 80 -21.57 -2.66 -14.23
CA ALA A 80 -22.49 -1.98 -13.34
C ALA A 80 -21.77 -1.45 -12.09
N LEU A 81 -22.29 -0.36 -11.52
CA LEU A 81 -21.77 0.19 -10.28
C LEU A 81 -21.81 -0.87 -9.16
N ALA A 82 -20.73 -0.94 -8.38
CA ALA A 82 -20.68 -1.82 -7.22
C ALA A 82 -21.83 -1.52 -6.22
N PRO A 83 -22.42 -2.54 -5.57
CA PRO A 83 -23.48 -2.36 -4.59
C PRO A 83 -23.11 -1.37 -3.48
N VAL A 84 -24.11 -0.68 -2.94
CA VAL A 84 -23.91 0.32 -1.87
C VAL A 84 -23.12 -0.27 -0.70
N ALA A 85 -23.44 -1.49 -0.27
CA ALA A 85 -22.80 -2.16 0.85
C ALA A 85 -21.27 -2.27 0.70
N VAL A 86 -20.76 -2.49 -0.53
CA VAL A 86 -19.32 -2.54 -0.79
C VAL A 86 -18.68 -1.17 -0.68
N ARG A 87 -19.37 -0.13 -1.17
CA ARG A 87 -18.85 1.25 -1.22
C ARG A 87 -18.86 1.98 0.13
N VAL A 88 -19.51 1.42 1.14
CA VAL A 88 -19.59 1.98 2.50
C VAL A 88 -18.93 1.10 3.55
N ALA A 89 -18.29 0.00 3.15
CA ALA A 89 -17.76 -0.99 4.08
C ALA A 89 -16.59 -0.47 4.94
N GLY A 90 -15.85 0.53 4.46
CA GLY A 90 -14.72 1.15 5.17
C GLY A 90 -15.02 2.51 5.82
N LEU A 91 -16.29 2.95 5.82
CA LEU A 91 -16.78 4.13 6.56
C LEU A 91 -17.15 3.76 8.00
#